data_AF-A0A162PVE5-F1
#
_entry.id   AF-A0A162PVE5-F1
#
_cell.length_a   1.000
_cell.length_b   1.000
_cell.length_c   1.000
_cell.angle_alpha   90.00
_cell.angle_beta   90.00
_cell.angle_gamma   90.00
#
_symmetry.space_group_name_H-M   'P 1'
#
loop_
_entity.id
_entity.type
_entity.pdbx_description
1 polymer ?
#
loop_
_entity_poly.entity_id
_entity_poly.type
_entity_poly.pdbx_seq_one_letter_code
_entity_poly.pdbx_strand_id
1 'polypeptide(L)'
;MSITLQDFIEGACSPARYEADLSINLEICEMINKKQGNTPREAAMCIVRLVNSKNVNQAILALTLLDNCVKNCGYPFHLQIATKEFLNELVRRFPERPAPFPSPVVQRILYLIKEWKVALTDMSRHKDDLVHIKDMYRLLRYKGYRFPELRESSIAALAPSQSLKSAQELEEEDRVAQSAKLQELIRRGRPQDLVEANHLMKIMSGYDQRQKPNYKLKFEEELHRIQGQAILLYEMLENARPEDKLDRDQTVVVSK
;
A
#
# COMPACT_ATOMS: atom_id res chain seq x y z
N MET A 1 -23.78 -23.17 -5.59
CA MET A 1 -23.61 -21.89 -4.86
C MET A 1 -22.34 -21.25 -5.38
N SER A 2 -22.41 -20.04 -5.95
CA SER A 2 -21.21 -19.28 -6.31
C SER A 2 -20.51 -18.83 -5.03
N ILE A 3 -19.29 -19.29 -4.79
CA ILE A 3 -18.49 -18.87 -3.64
C ILE A 3 -18.21 -17.36 -3.80
N THR A 4 -18.55 -16.58 -2.78
CA THR A 4 -18.33 -15.13 -2.78
C THR A 4 -16.92 -14.78 -2.32
N LEU A 5 -16.44 -13.57 -2.61
CA LEU A 5 -15.13 -13.10 -2.12
C LEU A 5 -15.06 -13.13 -0.58
N GLN A 6 -16.18 -12.87 0.09
CA GLN A 6 -16.26 -12.91 1.55
C GLN A 6 -16.02 -14.33 2.07
N ASP A 7 -16.59 -15.35 1.43
CA ASP A 7 -16.39 -16.76 1.80
C ASP A 7 -14.91 -17.16 1.67
N PHE A 8 -14.23 -16.70 0.61
CA PHE A 8 -12.79 -16.92 0.43
C PHE A 8 -11.96 -16.27 1.55
N ILE A 9 -12.28 -15.01 1.89
CA ILE A 9 -11.59 -14.28 2.97
C ILE A 9 -11.80 -14.97 4.33
N GLU A 10 -13.03 -15.39 4.62
CA GLU A 10 -13.36 -16.11 5.86
C GLU A 10 -12.67 -17.47 5.92
N GLY A 11 -12.59 -18.20 4.80
CA GLY A 11 -11.86 -19.46 4.68
C GLY A 11 -10.34 -19.32 4.85
N ALA A 12 -9.74 -18.26 4.30
CA ALA A 12 -8.32 -17.93 4.45
C ALA A 12 -7.96 -17.59 5.90
N CYS A 13 -8.90 -16.98 6.63
CA CYS A 13 -8.75 -16.58 8.02
C CYS A 13 -9.46 -17.54 9.00
N SER A 14 -9.71 -18.79 8.60
CA SER A 14 -10.39 -19.76 9.46
C SER A 14 -9.57 -20.01 10.73
N PRO A 15 -10.17 -19.99 11.93
CA PRO A 15 -9.46 -20.29 13.18
C PRO A 15 -8.83 -21.68 13.23
N ALA A 16 -9.31 -22.61 12.38
CA ALA A 16 -8.79 -23.96 12.26
C ALA A 16 -7.45 -24.04 11.51
N ARG A 17 -7.06 -22.97 10.79
CA ARG A 17 -5.76 -22.91 10.12
C ARG A 17 -4.67 -22.59 11.13
N TYR A 18 -3.58 -23.34 11.08
CA TYR A 18 -2.42 -23.09 11.93
C TYR A 18 -1.60 -21.88 11.47
N GLU A 19 -1.49 -21.69 10.15
CA GLU A 19 -0.70 -20.62 9.54
C GLU A 19 -1.40 -20.00 8.33
N ALA A 20 -0.88 -18.85 7.89
CA ALA A 20 -1.39 -18.14 6.73
C ALA A 20 -0.98 -18.86 5.44
N ASP A 21 -1.94 -19.04 4.55
CA ASP A 21 -1.74 -19.67 3.26
C ASP A 21 -1.49 -18.62 2.20
N LEU A 22 -0.23 -18.49 1.78
CA LEU A 22 0.18 -17.47 0.81
C LEU A 22 -0.54 -17.68 -0.53
N SER A 23 -0.77 -18.92 -0.96
CA SER A 23 -1.44 -19.20 -2.23
C SER A 23 -2.85 -18.62 -2.24
N ILE A 24 -3.61 -18.86 -1.18
CA ILE A 24 -4.98 -18.35 -1.03
C ILE A 24 -4.98 -16.83 -0.89
N ASN A 25 -4.03 -16.28 -0.13
CA ASN A 25 -3.93 -14.82 0.01
C ASN A 25 -3.67 -14.13 -1.33
N LEU A 26 -2.81 -14.70 -2.18
CA LEU A 26 -2.52 -14.17 -3.51
C LEU A 26 -3.72 -14.34 -4.46
N GLU A 27 -4.46 -15.44 -4.37
CA GLU A 27 -5.71 -15.63 -5.13
C GLU A 27 -6.74 -14.55 -4.75
N ILE A 28 -6.90 -14.25 -3.45
CA ILE A 28 -7.76 -13.14 -2.98
C ILE A 28 -7.30 -11.80 -3.56
N CYS A 29 -6.00 -11.53 -3.57
CA CYS A 29 -5.46 -10.30 -4.17
C CYS A 29 -5.79 -10.22 -5.67
N GLU A 30 -5.64 -11.32 -6.40
CA GLU A 30 -5.98 -11.40 -7.82
C GLU A 30 -7.47 -11.17 -8.07
N MET A 31 -8.35 -11.73 -7.23
CA MET A 31 -9.79 -11.50 -7.31
C MET A 31 -10.15 -10.02 -7.10
N ILE A 32 -9.50 -9.35 -6.14
CA ILE A 32 -9.68 -7.91 -5.88
C ILE A 32 -9.25 -7.09 -7.09
N ASN A 33 -8.07 -7.39 -7.65
CA ASN A 33 -7.50 -6.68 -8.79
C ASN A 33 -8.32 -6.85 -10.09
N LYS A 34 -8.88 -8.05 -10.32
CA LYS A 34 -9.70 -8.34 -11.51
C LYS A 34 -11.09 -7.72 -11.46
N LYS A 35 -11.78 -7.78 -10.32
CA LYS A 35 -13.17 -7.31 -10.22
C LYS A 35 -13.27 -5.78 -10.16
N GLN A 36 -12.29 -5.11 -9.54
CA GLN A 36 -12.28 -3.66 -9.32
C GLN A 36 -13.59 -3.14 -8.71
N GLY A 37 -13.93 -1.86 -8.88
CA GLY A 37 -15.18 -1.30 -8.37
C GLY A 37 -15.24 -1.27 -6.84
N ASN A 38 -16.35 -1.76 -6.27
CA ASN A 38 -16.53 -1.81 -4.81
C ASN A 38 -15.75 -2.95 -4.13
N THR A 39 -15.15 -3.87 -4.91
CA THR A 39 -14.50 -5.07 -4.39
C THR A 39 -13.33 -4.79 -3.42
N PRO A 40 -12.41 -3.83 -3.67
CA PRO A 40 -11.36 -3.48 -2.71
C PRO A 40 -11.92 -3.04 -1.36
N ARG A 41 -13.03 -2.30 -1.36
CA ARG A 41 -13.70 -1.84 -0.12
C ARG A 41 -14.32 -3.00 0.63
N GLU A 42 -15.08 -3.85 -0.07
CA GLU A 42 -15.70 -5.04 0.51
C GLU A 42 -14.67 -5.97 1.15
N ALA A 43 -13.55 -6.19 0.45
CA ALA A 43 -12.44 -6.98 0.97
C ALA A 43 -11.82 -6.34 2.22
N ALA A 44 -11.46 -5.05 2.17
CA ALA A 44 -10.87 -4.34 3.29
C ALA A 44 -11.79 -4.38 4.53
N MET A 45 -13.08 -4.12 4.36
CA MET A 45 -14.06 -4.13 5.45
C MET A 45 -14.31 -5.55 5.99
N CYS A 46 -14.30 -6.58 5.14
CA CYS A 46 -14.38 -7.96 5.59
C CYS A 46 -13.15 -8.36 6.41
N ILE A 47 -11.95 -8.01 5.94
CA ILE A 47 -10.69 -8.33 6.62
C ILE A 47 -10.61 -7.62 7.99
N VAL A 48 -10.91 -6.31 8.07
CA VAL A 48 -10.82 -5.58 9.36
C VAL A 48 -11.81 -6.10 10.40
N ARG A 49 -12.98 -6.59 9.96
CA ARG A 49 -13.93 -7.29 10.85
C ARG A 49 -13.30 -8.55 11.46
N LEU A 50 -12.54 -9.32 10.68
CA LEU A 50 -11.84 -10.52 11.15
C LEU A 50 -10.62 -10.19 12.02
N VAL A 51 -9.93 -9.07 11.77
CA VAL A 51 -8.87 -8.53 12.66
C VAL A 51 -9.43 -8.28 14.07
N ASN A 52 -10.70 -7.89 14.18
CA ASN A 52 -11.39 -7.65 15.44
C ASN A 52 -11.95 -8.93 16.12
N SER A 53 -11.62 -10.12 15.60
CA SER A 53 -12.01 -11.39 16.22
C SER A 53 -11.47 -11.52 17.64
N LYS A 54 -12.24 -12.20 18.51
CA LYS A 54 -11.76 -12.59 19.85
C LYS A 54 -10.66 -13.66 19.76
N ASN A 55 -10.63 -14.43 18.68
CA ASN A 55 -9.61 -15.43 18.45
C ASN A 55 -8.35 -14.76 17.89
N VAL A 56 -7.26 -14.82 18.68
CA VAL A 56 -5.97 -14.19 18.33
C VAL A 56 -5.40 -14.76 17.04
N ASN A 57 -5.50 -16.08 16.82
CA ASN A 57 -5.01 -16.71 15.59
C ASN A 57 -5.73 -16.15 14.36
N GLN A 58 -7.06 -16.12 14.38
CA GLN A 58 -7.86 -15.55 13.30
C GLN A 58 -7.51 -14.07 13.03
N ALA A 59 -7.31 -13.27 14.08
CA ALA A 59 -6.92 -11.87 13.93
C ALA A 59 -5.53 -11.73 13.26
N ILE A 60 -4.57 -12.59 13.62
CA ILE A 60 -3.22 -12.60 13.02
C ILE A 60 -3.26 -13.08 11.56
N LEU A 61 -4.06 -14.10 11.23
CA LEU A 61 -4.28 -14.54 9.85
C LEU A 61 -4.88 -13.40 9.02
N ALA A 62 -5.88 -12.71 9.54
CA ALA A 62 -6.51 -11.56 8.88
C ALA A 62 -5.53 -10.40 8.69
N LEU A 63 -4.68 -10.09 9.66
CA LEU A 63 -3.61 -9.08 9.51
C LEU A 63 -2.55 -9.49 8.48
N THR A 64 -2.29 -10.79 8.33
CA THR A 64 -1.38 -11.31 7.30
C THR A 64 -1.99 -11.21 5.91
N LEU A 65 -3.27 -11.55 5.76
CA LEU A 65 -4.01 -11.33 4.52
C LEU A 65 -4.06 -9.84 4.16
N LEU A 66 -4.35 -8.98 5.14
CA LEU A 66 -4.34 -7.52 4.96
C LEU A 66 -3.01 -7.03 4.40
N ASP A 67 -1.90 -7.46 5.00
CA ASP A 67 -0.54 -7.10 4.55
C ASP A 67 -0.29 -7.51 3.09
N ASN A 68 -0.69 -8.74 2.73
CA ASN A 68 -0.61 -9.22 1.34
C ASN A 68 -1.48 -8.37 0.40
N CYS A 69 -2.70 -8.01 0.77
CA CYS A 69 -3.55 -7.15 -0.04
C CYS A 69 -2.96 -5.75 -0.23
N VAL A 70 -2.39 -5.13 0.82
CA VAL A 70 -1.74 -3.82 0.68
C VAL A 70 -0.53 -3.90 -0.26
N LYS A 71 0.24 -5.00 -0.22
CA LYS A 71 1.40 -5.21 -1.09
C LYS A 71 1.05 -5.50 -2.55
N ASN A 72 -0.10 -6.13 -2.82
CA ASN A 72 -0.42 -6.65 -4.17
C ASN A 72 -1.60 -5.94 -4.87
N CYS A 73 -2.43 -5.18 -4.17
CA CYS A 73 -3.66 -4.60 -4.75
C CYS A 73 -3.54 -3.12 -5.19
N GLY A 74 -2.43 -2.47 -4.85
CA GLY A 74 -2.14 -1.11 -5.29
C GLY A 74 -3.14 -0.04 -4.80
N TYR A 75 -3.15 1.08 -5.52
CA TYR A 75 -3.85 2.30 -5.10
C TYR A 75 -5.35 2.12 -4.78
N PRO A 76 -6.17 1.36 -5.54
CA PRO A 76 -7.58 1.16 -5.20
C PRO A 76 -7.79 0.59 -3.78
N PHE A 77 -6.93 -0.33 -3.34
CA PHE A 77 -7.00 -0.89 -2.00
C PHE A 77 -6.39 0.07 -0.96
N HIS A 78 -5.30 0.76 -1.31
CA HIS A 78 -4.68 1.79 -0.45
C HIS A 78 -5.65 2.89 -0.06
N LEU A 79 -6.49 3.33 -1.01
CA LEU A 79 -7.52 4.34 -0.77
C LEU A 79 -8.52 3.89 0.31
N GLN A 80 -8.89 2.61 0.32
CA GLN A 80 -9.85 2.06 1.28
C GLN A 80 -9.25 1.92 2.68
N ILE A 81 -7.99 1.46 2.80
CA ILE A 81 -7.32 1.37 4.10
C ILE A 81 -6.94 2.75 4.68
N ALA A 82 -6.89 3.78 3.84
CA ALA A 82 -6.66 5.15 4.25
C ALA A 82 -7.94 5.89 4.69
N THR A 83 -9.10 5.24 4.69
CA THR A 83 -10.32 5.88 5.19
C THR A 83 -10.31 5.97 6.73
N LYS A 84 -10.91 7.03 7.29
CA LYS A 84 -11.09 7.15 8.75
C LYS A 84 -11.89 5.98 9.33
N GLU A 85 -12.89 5.53 8.58
CA GLU A 85 -13.74 4.39 8.92
C GLU A 85 -12.90 3.12 9.12
N PHE A 86 -12.10 2.75 8.11
CA PHE A 86 -11.24 1.57 8.19
C PHE A 86 -10.22 1.67 9.33
N LEU A 87 -9.52 2.81 9.44
CA LEU A 87 -8.47 2.99 10.45
C LEU A 87 -9.03 2.95 11.87
N ASN A 88 -10.23 3.50 12.11
CA ASN A 88 -10.89 3.42 13.41
C ASN A 88 -11.30 1.98 13.74
N GLU A 89 -11.84 1.22 12.78
CA GLU A 89 -12.13 -0.20 13.00
C GLU A 89 -10.86 -1.02 13.24
N LEU A 90 -9.75 -0.70 12.55
CA LEU A 90 -8.47 -1.39 12.72
C LEU A 90 -7.92 -1.25 14.15
N VAL A 91 -8.07 -0.08 14.76
CA VAL A 91 -7.57 0.18 16.12
C VAL A 91 -8.64 0.04 17.19
N ARG A 92 -9.85 -0.42 16.84
CA ARG A 92 -11.03 -0.44 17.74
C ARG A 92 -10.79 -1.20 19.05
N ARG A 93 -9.95 -2.24 19.03
CA ARG A 93 -9.63 -3.08 20.19
C ARG A 93 -8.44 -2.56 21.01
N PHE A 94 -7.89 -1.41 20.67
CA PHE A 94 -6.78 -0.82 21.41
C PHE A 94 -7.30 -0.32 22.77
N PRO A 95 -6.53 -0.54 23.85
CA PRO A 95 -6.83 0.09 25.13
C PRO A 95 -6.73 1.62 25.03
N GLU A 96 -7.30 2.35 25.99
CA GLU A 96 -7.20 3.82 25.99
C GLU A 96 -5.74 4.30 26.12
N ARG A 97 -4.96 3.56 26.92
CA ARG A 97 -3.53 3.77 27.14
C ARG A 97 -2.75 2.49 26.78
N PRO A 98 -1.49 2.61 26.30
CA PRO A 98 -0.66 1.46 26.02
C PRO A 98 -0.53 0.53 27.22
N ALA A 99 -0.80 -0.75 27.03
CA ALA A 99 -0.53 -1.77 28.03
C ALA A 99 0.99 -2.00 28.16
N PRO A 100 1.51 -2.37 29.35
CA PRO A 100 2.92 -2.70 29.53
C PRO A 100 3.40 -3.80 28.57
N PHE A 101 2.52 -4.77 28.29
CA PHE A 101 2.74 -5.85 27.34
C PHE A 101 1.65 -5.81 26.26
N PRO A 102 1.88 -5.12 25.13
CA PRO A 102 0.91 -5.07 24.04
C PRO A 102 0.71 -6.47 23.45
N SER A 103 -0.54 -6.80 23.08
CA SER A 103 -0.83 -8.08 22.45
C SER A 103 -0.15 -8.20 21.08
N PRO A 104 0.10 -9.43 20.58
CA PRO A 104 0.68 -9.63 19.25
C PRO A 104 -0.11 -8.93 18.13
N VAL A 105 -1.44 -8.90 18.26
CA VAL A 105 -2.35 -8.20 17.33
C VAL A 105 -2.08 -6.68 17.34
N VAL A 106 -1.99 -6.06 18.51
CA VAL A 106 -1.68 -4.62 18.65
C VAL A 106 -0.29 -4.31 18.08
N GLN A 107 0.71 -5.13 18.39
CA GLN A 107 2.07 -4.94 17.87
C GLN A 107 2.09 -5.03 16.34
N ARG A 108 1.38 -6.00 15.76
CA ARG A 108 1.30 -6.18 14.31
C ARG A 108 0.57 -5.02 13.64
N ILE A 109 -0.52 -4.51 14.22
CA ILE A 109 -1.23 -3.33 13.70
C ILE A 109 -0.33 -2.09 13.74
N LEU A 110 0.39 -1.86 14.85
CA LEU A 110 1.35 -0.76 14.95
C LEU A 110 2.43 -0.88 13.87
N TYR A 111 2.99 -2.08 13.68
CA TYR A 111 3.97 -2.33 12.61
C TYR A 111 3.41 -1.92 11.24
N LEU A 112 2.23 -2.40 10.87
CA LEU A 112 1.58 -2.10 9.59
C LEU A 112 1.31 -0.60 9.41
N ILE A 113 0.78 0.09 10.43
CA ILE A 113 0.54 1.54 10.34
C ILE A 113 1.83 2.32 10.11
N LYS A 114 2.94 1.94 10.78
CA LYS A 114 4.25 2.58 10.53
C LYS A 114 4.78 2.27 9.14
N GLU A 115 4.65 1.02 8.69
CA GLU A 115 5.05 0.58 7.35
C GLU A 115 4.30 1.39 6.28
N TRP A 116 2.98 1.49 6.39
CA TRP A 116 2.14 2.25 5.46
C TRP A 116 2.43 3.75 5.50
N LYS A 117 2.67 4.33 6.69
CA LYS A 117 3.08 5.73 6.80
C LYS A 117 4.35 5.96 5.98
N VAL A 118 5.38 5.13 6.16
CA VAL A 118 6.66 5.32 5.47
C VAL A 118 6.52 5.05 3.96
N ALA A 119 6.06 3.86 3.59
CA ALA A 119 6.05 3.44 2.19
C ALA A 119 4.96 4.11 1.36
N LEU A 120 3.77 4.33 1.92
CA LEU A 120 2.62 4.86 1.16
C LEU A 120 2.44 6.38 1.30
N THR A 121 2.89 7.01 2.40
CA THR A 121 2.66 8.46 2.57
C THR A 121 3.91 9.32 2.40
N ASP A 122 5.11 8.79 2.69
CA ASP A 122 6.34 9.55 2.47
C ASP A 122 6.90 9.32 1.05
N MET A 123 6.73 8.13 0.47
CA MET A 123 7.34 7.74 -0.82
C MET A 123 6.37 7.71 -2.01
N SER A 124 5.04 7.73 -1.78
CA SER A 124 4.05 7.58 -2.87
C SER A 124 3.72 8.90 -3.56
N ARG A 125 3.40 8.81 -4.86
CA ARG A 125 2.82 9.91 -5.64
C ARG A 125 1.42 10.33 -5.15
N HIS A 126 0.71 9.43 -4.48
CA HIS A 126 -0.68 9.60 -4.04
C HIS A 126 -0.82 10.00 -2.57
N LYS A 127 0.24 10.55 -1.97
CA LYS A 127 0.31 10.85 -0.53
C LYS A 127 -0.85 11.72 0.01
N ASP A 128 -1.41 12.60 -0.80
CA ASP A 128 -2.46 13.54 -0.40
C ASP A 128 -3.80 12.82 -0.17
N ASP A 129 -4.02 11.69 -0.83
CA ASP A 129 -5.23 10.86 -0.64
C ASP A 129 -5.11 9.96 0.60
N LEU A 130 -3.89 9.78 1.13
CA LEU A 130 -3.57 8.81 2.19
C LEU A 130 -3.28 9.47 3.55
N VAL A 131 -3.65 10.74 3.71
CA VAL A 131 -3.33 11.59 4.87
C VAL A 131 -3.80 10.99 6.20
N HIS A 132 -4.93 10.29 6.23
CA HIS A 132 -5.44 9.73 7.48
C HIS A 132 -4.57 8.61 8.05
N ILE A 133 -3.75 7.92 7.24
CA ILE A 133 -2.75 6.98 7.76
C ILE A 133 -1.71 7.74 8.60
N LYS A 134 -1.24 8.88 8.11
CA LYS A 134 -0.30 9.77 8.82
C LYS A 134 -0.92 10.33 10.09
N ASP A 135 -2.19 10.74 10.03
CA ASP A 135 -2.91 11.24 11.20
C ASP A 135 -3.11 10.16 12.26
N MET A 136 -3.48 8.94 11.86
CA MET A 136 -3.62 7.80 12.78
C MET A 136 -2.28 7.46 13.44
N TYR A 137 -1.20 7.43 12.66
CA TYR A 137 0.15 7.23 13.19
C TYR A 137 0.50 8.29 14.25
N ARG A 138 0.26 9.58 13.95
CA ARG A 138 0.49 10.70 14.88
C ARG A 138 -0.36 10.58 16.15
N LEU A 139 -1.65 10.24 15.99
CA LEU A 139 -2.58 10.07 17.09
C LEU A 139 -2.13 8.95 18.05
N LEU A 140 -1.75 7.79 17.52
CA LEU A 140 -1.26 6.67 18.34
C LEU A 140 0.07 7.02 19.03
N ARG A 141 0.99 7.72 18.34
CA ARG A 141 2.21 8.24 18.97
C ARG A 141 1.90 9.20 20.11
N TYR A 142 0.95 10.10 19.93
CA TYR A 142 0.50 11.05 20.96
C TYR A 142 -0.12 10.33 22.17
N LYS A 143 -0.89 9.26 21.94
CA LYS A 143 -1.41 8.39 23.01
C LYS A 143 -0.34 7.56 23.73
N GLY A 144 0.92 7.63 23.30
CA GLY A 144 2.05 6.95 23.93
C GLY A 144 2.38 5.57 23.36
N TYR A 145 1.75 5.14 22.26
CA TYR A 145 2.09 3.87 21.63
C TYR A 145 3.49 3.92 21.01
N ARG A 146 4.28 2.88 21.31
CA ARG A 146 5.61 2.68 20.73
C ARG A 146 5.49 1.79 19.50
N PHE A 147 6.00 2.27 18.38
CA PHE A 147 5.95 1.54 17.13
C PHE A 147 7.22 0.70 16.95
N PRO A 148 7.10 -0.58 16.54
CA PRO A 148 8.25 -1.44 16.27
C PRO A 148 9.16 -0.88 15.18
N GLU A 149 10.40 -1.38 15.11
CA GLU A 149 11.29 -1.11 13.99
C GLU A 149 10.80 -1.80 12.73
N LEU A 150 10.97 -1.13 11.59
CA LEU A 150 10.59 -1.68 10.29
C LEU A 150 11.80 -2.39 9.69
N ARG A 151 11.56 -3.51 9.02
CA ARG A 151 12.57 -4.14 8.18
C ARG A 151 12.66 -3.40 6.85
N GLU A 152 13.86 -3.23 6.31
CA GLU A 152 14.09 -2.63 4.98
C GLU A 152 13.29 -3.34 3.89
N SER A 153 13.26 -4.68 3.91
CA SER A 153 12.51 -5.50 2.97
C SER A 153 11.01 -5.22 2.98
N SER A 154 10.47 -4.87 4.15
CA SER A 154 9.07 -4.49 4.35
C SER A 154 8.74 -3.17 3.64
N ILE A 155 9.63 -2.19 3.76
CA ILE A 155 9.50 -0.89 3.10
C ILE A 155 9.67 -1.05 1.59
N ALA A 156 10.69 -1.78 1.16
CA ALA A 156 10.98 -2.02 -0.25
C ALA A 156 9.82 -2.73 -0.98
N ALA A 157 9.11 -3.65 -0.31
CA ALA A 157 7.96 -4.34 -0.88
C ALA A 157 6.75 -3.43 -1.16
N LEU A 158 6.66 -2.27 -0.52
CA LEU A 158 5.58 -1.29 -0.73
C LEU A 158 6.05 0.00 -1.42
N ALA A 159 7.37 0.17 -1.55
CA ALA A 159 7.93 1.28 -2.28
C ALA A 159 7.48 1.20 -3.75
N PRO A 160 7.26 2.35 -4.43
CA PRO A 160 6.90 2.34 -5.84
C PRO A 160 7.94 1.52 -6.62
N SER A 161 7.47 0.51 -7.34
CA SER A 161 8.34 -0.42 -8.07
C SER A 161 9.25 0.38 -9.01
N GLN A 162 10.56 0.23 -8.89
CA GLN A 162 11.52 0.78 -9.86
C GLN A 162 11.53 0.01 -11.19
N SER A 163 10.60 -0.94 -11.38
CA SER A 163 10.41 -1.63 -12.65
C SER A 163 9.95 -0.62 -13.70
N LEU A 164 10.69 -0.58 -14.80
CA LEU A 164 10.33 0.16 -15.99
C LEU A 164 8.97 -0.34 -16.48
N LYS A 165 7.99 0.56 -16.63
CA LYS A 165 6.65 0.26 -17.13
C LYS A 165 6.48 0.93 -18.48
N SER A 166 5.86 0.24 -19.43
CA SER A 166 5.54 0.82 -20.73
C SER A 166 4.55 1.99 -20.60
N ALA A 167 4.51 2.86 -21.61
CA ALA A 167 3.55 3.96 -21.65
C ALA A 167 2.08 3.50 -21.54
N GLN A 168 1.76 2.33 -22.10
CA GLN A 168 0.42 1.74 -22.01
C GLN A 168 0.09 1.27 -20.60
N GLU A 169 1.04 0.62 -19.90
CA GLU A 169 0.84 0.19 -18.52
C GLU A 169 0.70 1.38 -17.56
N LEU A 170 1.49 2.44 -17.76
CA LEU A 170 1.37 3.67 -16.97
C LEU A 170 0.01 4.34 -17.16
N GLU A 171 -0.48 4.39 -18.40
CA GLU A 171 -1.81 4.94 -18.71
C GLU A 171 -2.92 4.11 -18.07
N GLU A 172 -2.84 2.78 -18.14
CA GLU A 172 -3.82 1.89 -17.51
C GLU A 172 -3.83 2.04 -16.00
N GLU A 173 -2.65 2.12 -15.37
CA GLU A 173 -2.52 2.31 -13.93
C GLU A 173 -3.13 3.64 -13.47
N ASP A 174 -2.86 4.73 -14.20
CA ASP A 174 -3.47 6.02 -13.91
C ASP A 174 -4.98 5.99 -14.13
N ARG A 175 -5.47 5.29 -15.15
CA ARG A 175 -6.92 5.10 -15.38
C ARG A 175 -7.59 4.34 -14.24
N VAL A 176 -6.98 3.26 -13.77
CA VAL A 176 -7.49 2.47 -12.62
C VAL A 176 -7.49 3.33 -11.35
N ALA A 177 -6.42 4.10 -11.13
CA ALA A 177 -6.33 4.99 -9.97
C ALA A 177 -7.41 6.09 -10.01
N GLN A 178 -7.60 6.72 -11.16
CA GLN A 178 -8.64 7.74 -11.36
C GLN A 178 -10.04 7.14 -11.18
N SER A 179 -10.31 5.95 -11.72
CA SER A 179 -11.59 5.25 -11.54
C SER A 179 -11.89 4.98 -10.06
N ALA A 180 -10.92 4.43 -9.32
CA ALA A 180 -11.07 4.15 -7.89
C ALA A 180 -11.28 5.44 -7.08
N LYS A 181 -10.53 6.50 -7.39
CA LYS A 181 -10.67 7.80 -6.74
C LYS A 181 -12.05 8.40 -7.01
N LEU A 182 -12.52 8.35 -8.25
CA LEU A 182 -13.84 8.83 -8.63
C LEU A 182 -14.95 8.12 -7.85
N GLN A 183 -14.87 6.79 -7.74
CA GLN A 183 -15.84 6.00 -6.99
C GLN A 183 -15.89 6.40 -5.51
N GLU A 184 -14.73 6.60 -4.87
CA GLU A 184 -14.70 7.02 -3.46
C GLU A 184 -15.23 8.44 -3.27
N LEU A 185 -14.94 9.37 -4.18
CA LEU A 185 -15.47 10.74 -4.13
C LEU A 185 -17.00 10.77 -4.23
N ILE A 186 -17.57 10.02 -5.18
CA ILE A 186 -19.02 9.88 -5.34
C ILE A 186 -19.63 9.24 -4.07
N ARG A 187 -19.00 8.21 -3.52
CA ARG A 187 -19.47 7.51 -2.33
C ARG A 187 -19.52 8.42 -1.10
N ARG A 188 -18.51 9.27 -0.90
CA ARG A 188 -18.46 10.22 0.22
C ARG A 188 -19.50 11.33 0.09
N GLY A 189 -19.76 11.77 -1.14
CA GLY A 189 -20.88 12.67 -1.48
C GLY A 189 -20.79 14.07 -0.87
N ARG A 190 -19.64 14.49 -0.31
CA ARG A 190 -19.50 15.85 0.24
C ARG A 190 -19.42 16.86 -0.91
N PRO A 191 -19.84 18.13 -0.71
CA PRO A 191 -19.81 19.11 -1.80
C PRO A 191 -18.44 19.27 -2.46
N GLN A 192 -17.35 19.28 -1.67
CA GLN A 192 -15.98 19.33 -2.18
C GLN A 192 -15.61 18.07 -2.98
N ASP A 193 -16.02 16.89 -2.51
CA ASP A 193 -15.73 15.62 -3.19
C ASP A 193 -16.45 15.54 -4.54
N LEU A 194 -17.68 16.05 -4.62
CA LEU A 194 -18.46 16.08 -5.87
C LEU A 194 -17.86 17.05 -6.89
N VAL A 195 -17.26 18.16 -6.44
CA VAL A 195 -16.53 19.08 -7.34
C VAL A 195 -15.29 18.39 -7.91
N GLU A 196 -14.52 17.70 -7.08
CA GLU A 196 -13.35 16.93 -7.54
C GLU A 196 -13.75 15.77 -8.45
N ALA A 197 -14.84 15.05 -8.12
CA ALA A 197 -15.41 14.00 -8.95
C ALA A 197 -15.81 14.52 -10.34
N ASN A 198 -16.50 15.67 -10.40
CA ASN A 198 -16.88 16.30 -11.67
C ASN A 198 -15.65 16.68 -12.50
N HIS A 199 -14.57 17.15 -11.87
CA HIS A 199 -13.33 17.44 -12.58
C HIS A 199 -12.69 16.16 -13.13
N LEU A 200 -12.62 15.12 -12.30
CA LEU A 200 -12.05 13.83 -12.67
C LEU A 200 -12.83 13.15 -13.82
N MET A 201 -14.16 13.24 -13.82
CA MET A 201 -15.00 12.76 -14.92
C MET A 201 -14.70 13.47 -16.25
N LYS A 202 -14.40 14.77 -16.25
CA LYS A 202 -14.01 15.51 -17.46
C LYS A 202 -12.68 15.03 -18.03
N ILE A 203 -11.73 14.70 -17.16
CA ILE A 203 -10.44 14.13 -17.54
C ILE A 203 -10.64 12.72 -18.12
N MET A 204 -11.36 11.86 -17.40
CA MET A 204 -11.59 10.46 -17.81
C MET A 204 -12.40 10.32 -19.10
N SER A 205 -13.33 11.24 -19.36
CA SER A 205 -14.14 11.26 -20.61
C SER A 205 -13.38 11.85 -21.81
N GLY A 206 -12.16 12.35 -21.62
CA GLY A 206 -11.36 12.96 -22.68
C GLY A 206 -11.84 14.34 -23.12
N TYR A 207 -12.77 14.96 -22.37
CA TYR A 207 -13.26 16.32 -22.65
C TYR A 207 -12.17 17.38 -22.38
N ASP A 208 -11.26 17.10 -21.44
CA ASP A 208 -10.09 17.93 -21.15
C ASP A 208 -8.79 17.16 -21.41
N GLN A 209 -8.30 17.21 -22.65
CA GLN A 209 -7.03 16.58 -23.05
C GLN A 209 -5.79 17.39 -22.64
N ARG A 210 -5.97 18.64 -22.16
CA ARG A 210 -4.85 19.55 -21.88
C ARG A 210 -4.02 19.12 -20.67
N GLN A 211 -4.61 18.34 -19.77
CA GLN A 211 -3.95 17.84 -18.56
C GLN A 211 -3.51 16.37 -18.66
N LYS A 212 -3.73 15.70 -19.80
CA LYS A 212 -3.32 14.29 -19.94
C LYS A 212 -1.78 14.20 -19.86
N PRO A 213 -1.20 13.43 -18.93
CA PRO A 213 0.24 13.28 -18.86
C PRO A 213 0.75 12.62 -20.15
N ASN A 214 1.87 13.12 -20.68
CA ASN A 214 2.52 12.48 -21.82
C ASN A 214 3.28 11.24 -21.35
N TYR A 215 2.61 10.09 -21.38
CA TYR A 215 3.17 8.82 -20.93
C TYR A 215 4.42 8.39 -21.72
N LYS A 216 4.54 8.78 -22.99
CA LYS A 216 5.74 8.49 -23.80
C LYS A 216 6.95 9.25 -23.28
N LEU A 217 6.81 10.55 -23.00
CA LEU A 217 7.89 11.35 -22.41
C LEU A 217 8.29 10.81 -21.03
N LYS A 218 7.33 10.48 -20.17
CA LYS A 218 7.63 9.87 -18.85
C LYS A 218 8.40 8.56 -18.98
N PHE A 219 8.05 7.73 -19.96
CA PHE A 219 8.76 6.49 -20.24
C PHE A 219 10.20 6.76 -20.70
N GLU A 220 10.39 7.71 -21.62
CA GLU A 220 11.71 8.11 -22.13
C GLU A 220 12.60 8.69 -21.02
N GLU A 221 12.05 9.52 -20.14
CA GLU A 221 12.75 10.07 -18.97
C GLU A 221 13.23 8.97 -18.01
N GLU A 222 12.37 7.99 -17.70
CA GLU A 222 12.75 6.85 -16.86
C GLU A 222 13.80 5.97 -17.54
N LEU A 223 13.70 5.76 -18.85
CA LEU A 223 14.69 5.02 -19.63
C LEU A 223 16.07 5.71 -19.57
N HIS A 224 16.11 7.03 -19.77
CA HIS A 224 17.34 7.82 -19.65
C HIS A 224 17.93 7.76 -18.25
N ARG A 225 17.08 7.82 -17.20
CA ARG A 225 17.56 7.69 -15.81
C ARG A 225 18.23 6.34 -15.57
N ILE A 226 17.61 5.25 -16.01
CA ILE A 226 18.15 3.90 -15.85
C ILE A 226 19.44 3.73 -16.65
N GLN A 227 19.50 4.27 -17.86
CA GLN A 227 20.73 4.28 -18.66
C GLN A 227 21.86 5.02 -17.92
N GLY A 228 21.59 6.19 -17.34
CA GLY A 228 22.57 6.93 -16.54
C GLY A 228 23.05 6.15 -15.31
N GLN A 229 22.13 5.49 -14.60
CA GLN A 229 22.49 4.62 -13.47
C GLN A 229 23.36 3.43 -13.89
N ALA A 230 23.07 2.83 -15.03
CA ALA A 230 23.86 1.73 -15.57
C ALA A 230 25.28 2.20 -15.95
N ILE A 231 25.41 3.36 -16.62
CA ILE A 231 26.71 3.94 -16.97
C ILE A 231 27.54 4.22 -15.70
N LEU A 232 26.92 4.85 -14.69
CA LEU A 232 27.59 5.11 -13.41
C LEU A 232 28.05 3.82 -12.74
N LEU A 233 27.22 2.76 -12.77
CA LEU A 233 27.58 1.46 -12.23
C LEU A 233 28.76 0.85 -13.00
N TYR A 234 28.78 0.96 -14.33
CA TYR A 234 29.92 0.51 -15.14
C TYR A 234 31.20 1.26 -14.78
N GLU A 235 31.14 2.59 -14.66
CA GLU A 235 32.29 3.41 -14.26
C GLU A 235 32.78 3.06 -12.84
N MET A 236 31.86 2.81 -11.91
CA MET A 236 32.21 2.35 -10.56
C MET A 236 32.87 0.97 -10.59
N LEU A 237 32.40 0.05 -11.43
CA LEU A 237 32.97 -1.30 -11.57
C LEU A 237 34.37 -1.28 -12.22
N GLU A 238 34.59 -0.43 -13.23
CA GLU A 238 35.90 -0.27 -13.85
C GLU A 238 36.96 0.28 -12.88
N ASN A 239 36.53 1.13 -11.95
CA ASN A 239 37.39 1.74 -10.94
C ASN A 239 37.48 0.93 -9.63
N ALA A 240 36.70 -0.14 -9.47
CA ALA A 240 36.66 -0.95 -8.26
C ALA A 240 37.86 -1.91 -8.19
N ARG A 241 38.58 -1.90 -7.06
CA ARG A 241 39.69 -2.83 -6.81
C ARG A 241 39.18 -4.09 -6.09
N PRO A 242 39.88 -5.23 -6.20
CA PRO A 242 39.49 -6.49 -5.55
C PRO A 242 39.36 -6.41 -4.02
N GLU A 243 39.98 -5.41 -3.39
CA GLU A 243 39.99 -5.22 -1.94
C GLU A 243 38.94 -4.21 -1.45
N ASP A 244 38.25 -3.52 -2.36
CA ASP A 244 37.24 -2.52 -2.02
C ASP A 244 35.98 -3.21 -1.48
N LYS A 245 35.67 -2.97 -0.20
CA LYS A 245 34.40 -3.39 0.38
C LYS A 245 33.34 -2.32 0.10
N LEU A 246 32.32 -2.70 -0.65
CA LEU A 246 31.12 -1.90 -0.85
C LEU A 246 30.32 -1.90 0.46
N ASP A 247 30.37 -0.81 1.22
CA ASP A 247 29.42 -0.59 2.31
C ASP A 247 28.08 -0.11 1.73
N ARG A 248 26.96 -0.54 2.35
CA ARG A 248 25.60 -0.34 1.81
C ARG A 248 25.21 1.14 1.63
N ASP A 249 25.94 2.06 2.25
CA ASP A 249 25.67 3.51 2.26
C ASP A 249 26.58 4.34 1.32
N GLN A 250 27.00 3.78 0.18
CA GLN A 250 27.62 4.54 -0.94
C GLN A 250 28.77 5.49 -0.54
N THR A 251 29.69 5.07 0.32
CA THR A 251 30.95 5.79 0.48
C THR A 251 32.10 4.83 0.22
N VAL A 252 32.79 5.00 -0.91
CA VAL A 252 34.09 4.38 -1.14
C VAL A 252 35.04 4.96 -0.09
N VAL A 253 35.29 4.22 0.98
CA VAL A 253 36.32 4.58 1.95
C VAL A 253 37.64 4.24 1.30
N VAL A 254 38.25 5.23 0.65
CA VAL A 254 39.64 5.13 0.19
C VAL A 254 40.49 4.91 1.43
N SER A 255 40.94 3.68 1.62
CA SER A 255 41.93 3.35 2.65
C SER A 255 43.22 4.04 2.26
N LYS A 256 43.65 5.00 3.09
CA LYS A 256 44.99 5.59 3.01
C LYS A 256 46.05 4.56 3.35
#